data_AF-A0A842NFH2-F1
#
_entry.id   AF-A0A842NFH2-F1
#
_cell.length_a   1.000
_cell.length_b   1.000
_cell.length_c   1.000
_cell.angle_alpha   90.00
_cell.angle_beta   90.00
_cell.angle_gamma   90.00
#
_symmetry.space_group_name_H-M   'P 1'
#
loop_
_entity.id
_entity.type
_entity.pdbx_description
1 polymer ?
#
loop_
_entity_poly.entity_id
_entity_poly.type
_entity_poly.pdbx_seq_one_letter_code
_entity_poly.pdbx_strand_id
1 'polypeptide(L)'
;MERLKPHLDRILDDIDGEEWRDVFGYDGYYQVSNFGRVKSLRRLVNSRHGGRWVNEKIMAQGWDKCSSMLFSKEGTTETQHIPNLVADAFLRERKPNEEICHLNKLIHDSRLENLKIMPIGDSQKINYELGIQDKYRFNKIRAKFLKKHREEHFIYSGGVLVAKICKECKRRLLPSDYYEEQDFICKKCRKEKEGTKEYGKNLNRGKLAGKGFRKCHLCGETKSLTEFYNCKRNPFGKTYSCKKCQLAKRKAS
;
A
#
# COMPACT_ATOMS: atom_id res chain seq x y z
N MET A 1 -9.20 -25.20 -15.04
CA MET A 1 -7.81 -24.78 -14.70
C MET A 1 -7.93 -23.62 -13.72
N GLU A 2 -7.19 -23.62 -12.61
CA GLU A 2 -7.22 -22.51 -11.64
C GLU A 2 -6.68 -21.23 -12.31
N ARG A 3 -7.50 -20.18 -12.39
CA ARG A 3 -7.12 -18.91 -13.01
C ARG A 3 -5.98 -18.27 -12.24
N LEU A 4 -5.03 -17.66 -12.95
CA LEU A 4 -3.90 -16.97 -12.31
C LEU A 4 -4.40 -15.73 -11.55
N LYS A 5 -3.58 -15.23 -10.61
CA LYS A 5 -3.86 -13.93 -9.97
C LYS A 5 -3.95 -12.84 -11.05
N PRO A 6 -4.79 -11.80 -10.87
CA PRO A 6 -5.08 -10.84 -11.96
C PRO A 6 -3.83 -10.19 -12.58
N HIS A 7 -2.86 -9.78 -11.76
CA HIS A 7 -1.60 -9.18 -12.24
C HIS A 7 -0.69 -10.14 -13.03
N LEU A 8 -1.00 -11.45 -13.04
CA LEU A 8 -0.32 -12.50 -13.81
C LEU A 8 -1.20 -13.06 -14.93
N ASP A 9 -2.49 -12.74 -14.93
CA ASP A 9 -3.45 -13.25 -15.90
C ASP A 9 -3.41 -12.40 -17.17
N ARG A 10 -2.93 -13.02 -18.26
CA ARG A 10 -2.79 -12.39 -19.58
C ARG A 10 -3.88 -12.82 -20.57
N ILE A 11 -4.90 -13.55 -20.11
CA ILE A 11 -6.03 -13.95 -20.93
C ILE A 11 -6.95 -12.74 -21.15
N LEU A 12 -7.39 -12.55 -22.41
CA LEU A 12 -8.26 -11.44 -22.78
C LEU A 12 -9.65 -11.52 -22.16
N ASP A 13 -10.16 -12.73 -21.93
CA ASP A 13 -11.42 -12.97 -21.24
C ASP A 13 -11.46 -12.22 -19.91
N ASP A 14 -12.62 -11.64 -19.61
CA ASP A 14 -12.81 -10.88 -18.39
C ASP A 14 -12.92 -11.81 -17.17
N ILE A 15 -12.45 -11.32 -16.03
CA ILE A 15 -12.71 -11.94 -14.73
C ILE A 15 -14.15 -11.62 -14.35
N ASP A 16 -14.84 -12.55 -13.68
CA ASP A 16 -16.18 -12.28 -13.17
C ASP A 16 -16.18 -11.04 -12.27
N GLY A 17 -17.09 -10.09 -12.53
CA GLY A 17 -17.13 -8.78 -11.87
C GLY A 17 -16.03 -7.78 -12.28
N GLU A 18 -15.31 -8.03 -13.38
CA GLU A 18 -14.31 -7.10 -13.87
C GLU A 18 -14.92 -5.94 -14.64
N GLU A 19 -14.58 -4.73 -14.22
CA GLU A 19 -14.97 -3.49 -14.86
C GLU A 19 -13.74 -2.84 -15.48
N TRP A 20 -13.86 -2.40 -16.73
CA TRP A 20 -12.81 -1.70 -17.47
C TRP A 20 -13.17 -0.22 -17.63
N ARG A 21 -12.18 0.67 -17.45
CA ARG A 21 -12.29 2.11 -17.71
C ARG A 21 -11.12 2.58 -18.55
N ASP A 22 -11.34 3.59 -19.39
CA ASP A 22 -10.28 4.24 -20.14
C ASP A 22 -9.27 4.91 -19.20
N VAL A 23 -8.00 4.85 -19.57
CA VAL A 23 -6.95 5.53 -18.83
C VAL A 23 -6.90 6.99 -19.27
N PHE A 24 -7.14 7.90 -18.33
CA PHE A 24 -7.13 9.34 -18.59
C PHE A 24 -5.86 9.81 -19.30
N GLY A 25 -6.01 10.54 -20.40
CA GLY A 25 -4.90 11.02 -21.24
C GLY A 25 -4.40 9.97 -22.25
N TYR A 26 -4.92 8.75 -22.20
CA TYR A 26 -4.60 7.61 -23.05
C TYR A 26 -5.86 6.95 -23.63
N ASP A 27 -6.95 7.72 -23.73
CA ASP A 27 -8.24 7.31 -24.28
C ASP A 27 -8.07 6.69 -25.68
N GLY A 28 -8.66 5.51 -25.90
CA GLY A 28 -8.49 4.75 -27.15
C GLY A 28 -7.14 4.02 -27.30
N TYR A 29 -6.19 4.18 -26.36
CA TYR A 29 -4.92 3.45 -26.33
C TYR A 29 -4.91 2.36 -25.26
N TYR A 30 -5.37 2.67 -24.05
CA TYR A 30 -5.27 1.79 -22.89
C TYR A 30 -6.51 1.87 -21.99
N GLN A 31 -6.88 0.72 -21.42
CA GLN A 31 -7.89 0.60 -20.37
C GLN A 31 -7.28 -0.06 -19.13
N VAL A 32 -7.80 0.31 -17.96
CA VAL A 32 -7.45 -0.26 -16.65
C VAL A 32 -8.68 -0.89 -16.02
N SER A 33 -8.51 -2.05 -15.38
CA SER A 33 -9.61 -2.73 -14.70
C SER A 33 -9.61 -2.52 -13.18
N ASN A 34 -10.77 -2.71 -12.55
CA ASN A 34 -10.90 -2.76 -11.09
C ASN A 34 -10.08 -3.92 -10.47
N PHE A 35 -9.65 -4.93 -11.24
CA PHE A 35 -8.71 -5.96 -10.80
C PHE A 35 -7.23 -5.56 -10.97
N GLY A 36 -6.96 -4.34 -11.43
CA GLY A 36 -5.61 -3.84 -11.67
C GLY A 36 -4.94 -4.47 -12.89
N ARG A 37 -5.71 -5.03 -13.83
CA ARG A 37 -5.21 -5.43 -15.15
C ARG A 37 -5.18 -4.21 -16.06
N VAL A 38 -4.29 -4.22 -17.06
CA VAL A 38 -4.20 -3.15 -18.06
C VAL A 38 -4.28 -3.77 -19.45
N LYS A 39 -5.21 -3.26 -20.25
CA LYS A 39 -5.48 -3.71 -21.62
C LYS A 39 -4.97 -2.65 -22.57
N SER A 40 -4.11 -3.04 -23.51
CA SER A 40 -3.81 -2.22 -24.68
C SER A 40 -4.93 -2.44 -25.69
N LEU A 41 -5.53 -1.37 -26.20
CA LEU A 41 -6.59 -1.46 -27.19
C LEU A 41 -6.04 -1.64 -28.60
N ARG A 42 -6.86 -2.28 -29.45
CA ARG A 42 -6.55 -2.44 -30.87
C ARG A 42 -6.56 -1.06 -31.53
N ARG A 43 -5.49 -0.72 -32.24
CA ARG A 43 -5.36 0.58 -32.92
C ARG A 43 -4.39 0.53 -34.08
N LEU A 44 -4.52 1.48 -35.00
CA LEU A 44 -3.54 1.72 -36.05
C LEU A 44 -2.42 2.59 -35.50
N VAL A 45 -1.16 2.15 -35.63
CA VAL A 45 0.02 2.94 -35.22
C VAL A 45 0.93 3.18 -36.41
N ASN A 46 1.55 4.35 -36.44
CA ASN A 46 2.55 4.67 -37.46
C ASN A 46 3.83 3.86 -37.21
N SER A 47 4.42 3.34 -38.28
CA SER A 47 5.70 2.64 -38.33
C SER A 47 6.54 3.20 -39.47
N ARG A 48 7.84 2.87 -39.49
CA ARG A 48 8.78 3.30 -40.53
C ARG A 48 8.33 2.92 -41.95
N HIS A 49 7.53 1.85 -42.08
CA HIS A 49 7.02 1.33 -43.35
C HIS A 49 5.54 1.61 -43.58
N GLY A 50 4.93 2.56 -42.86
CA GLY A 50 3.51 2.89 -42.93
C GLY A 50 2.73 2.52 -41.66
N GLY A 51 1.40 2.49 -41.75
CA GLY A 51 0.54 2.13 -40.61
C GLY A 51 0.54 0.62 -40.35
N ARG A 52 0.59 0.20 -39.08
CA ARG A 52 0.38 -1.20 -38.67
C ARG A 52 -0.72 -1.30 -37.62
N TRP A 53 -1.52 -2.35 -37.69
CA TRP A 53 -2.48 -2.67 -36.64
C TRP A 53 -1.76 -3.33 -35.47
N VAL A 54 -1.99 -2.80 -34.27
CA VAL A 54 -1.63 -3.45 -33.01
C VAL A 54 -2.89 -4.10 -32.49
N ASN A 55 -2.84 -5.40 -32.22
CA ASN A 55 -3.96 -6.13 -31.61
C ASN A 55 -4.09 -5.78 -30.13
N GLU A 56 -5.32 -5.90 -29.63
CA GLU A 56 -5.56 -5.78 -28.21
C GLU A 56 -4.86 -6.90 -27.43
N LYS A 57 -4.42 -6.58 -26.21
CA LYS A 57 -3.81 -7.56 -25.30
C LYS A 57 -3.82 -7.08 -23.86
N ILE A 58 -3.89 -8.02 -22.92
CA ILE A 58 -3.55 -7.74 -21.53
C ILE A 58 -2.03 -7.61 -21.39
N MET A 59 -1.60 -6.49 -20.84
CA MET A 59 -0.19 -6.14 -20.75
C MET A 59 0.49 -6.78 -19.55
N ALA A 60 1.73 -7.22 -19.75
CA ALA A 60 2.59 -7.68 -18.67
C ALA A 60 3.04 -6.49 -17.81
N GLN A 61 3.01 -6.69 -16.49
CA GLN A 61 3.33 -5.64 -15.51
C GLN A 61 4.75 -5.83 -14.96
N GLY A 62 5.45 -4.72 -14.74
CA GLY A 62 6.73 -4.68 -14.02
C GLY A 62 6.50 -4.46 -12.53
N TRP A 63 7.30 -5.10 -11.67
CA TRP A 63 7.18 -4.98 -10.21
C TRP A 63 8.57 -4.86 -9.57
N ASP A 64 9.22 -3.73 -9.78
CA ASP A 64 10.47 -3.43 -9.07
C ASP A 64 10.14 -2.76 -7.72
N LYS A 65 10.30 -1.44 -7.61
CA LYS A 65 9.91 -0.68 -6.41
C LYS A 65 8.39 -0.50 -6.27
N CYS A 66 7.67 -0.59 -7.39
CA CYS A 66 6.22 -0.40 -7.50
C CYS A 66 5.70 -1.20 -8.70
N SER A 67 4.38 -1.45 -8.76
CA SER A 67 3.77 -1.98 -9.97
C SER A 67 3.65 -0.88 -11.03
N SER A 68 4.32 -1.07 -12.16
CA SER A 68 4.40 -0.11 -13.25
C SER A 68 4.53 -0.77 -14.62
N MET A 69 4.29 0.01 -15.67
CA MET A 69 4.44 -0.43 -17.06
C MET A 69 4.65 0.75 -18.01
N LEU A 70 5.21 0.47 -19.18
CA LEU A 70 5.42 1.46 -20.23
C LEU A 70 4.16 1.61 -21.08
N PHE A 71 3.63 2.83 -21.14
CA PHE A 71 2.61 3.24 -22.08
C PHE A 71 3.27 3.90 -23.28
N SER A 72 2.66 3.76 -24.46
CA SER A 72 3.11 4.44 -25.67
C SER A 72 1.95 5.09 -26.39
N LYS A 73 2.10 6.39 -26.63
CA LYS A 73 1.14 7.23 -27.35
C LYS A 73 1.94 8.13 -28.30
N GLU A 74 1.56 8.17 -29.57
CA GLU A 74 2.12 9.11 -30.56
C GLU A 74 3.66 9.16 -30.65
N GLY A 75 4.32 8.01 -30.48
CA GLY A 75 5.78 7.89 -30.56
C GLY A 75 6.52 8.25 -29.27
N THR A 76 5.83 8.72 -28.23
CA THR A 76 6.41 8.86 -26.88
C THR A 76 6.12 7.62 -26.04
N THR A 77 6.98 7.40 -25.03
CA THR A 77 6.80 6.33 -24.05
C THR A 77 6.99 6.84 -22.65
N GLU A 78 6.05 6.52 -21.77
CA GLU A 78 6.08 6.94 -20.36
C GLU A 78 5.79 5.77 -19.45
N THR A 79 6.43 5.77 -18.27
CA THR A 79 6.15 4.76 -17.24
C THR A 79 4.95 5.18 -16.43
N GLN A 80 3.91 4.35 -16.42
CA GLN A 80 2.69 4.55 -15.65
C GLN A 80 2.65 3.62 -14.44
N HIS A 81 2.19 4.14 -13.30
CA HIS A 81 2.02 3.37 -12.07
C HIS A 81 0.61 2.80 -11.99
N ILE A 82 0.49 1.48 -12.00
CA ILE A 82 -0.80 0.79 -12.06
C ILE A 82 -1.73 1.14 -10.89
N PRO A 83 -1.24 1.24 -9.63
CA PRO A 83 -2.09 1.69 -8.53
C PRO A 83 -2.68 3.09 -8.72
N ASN A 84 -1.96 3.99 -9.39
CA ASN A 84 -2.47 5.33 -9.71
C ASN A 84 -3.56 5.22 -10.77
N LEU A 85 -3.33 4.44 -11.84
CA LEU A 85 -4.33 4.25 -12.89
C LEU A 85 -5.66 3.72 -12.32
N VAL A 86 -5.61 2.72 -11.44
CA VAL A 86 -6.80 2.16 -10.79
C VAL A 86 -7.44 3.20 -9.85
N ALA A 87 -6.65 3.93 -9.06
CA ALA A 87 -7.19 4.94 -8.16
C ALA A 87 -7.84 6.11 -8.93
N ASP A 88 -7.19 6.61 -9.98
CA ASP A 88 -7.71 7.71 -10.80
C ASP A 88 -8.98 7.30 -11.56
N ALA A 89 -9.06 6.03 -11.97
CA ALA A 89 -10.23 5.51 -12.68
C ALA A 89 -11.42 5.17 -11.76
N PHE A 90 -11.19 4.66 -10.54
CA PHE A 90 -12.24 4.04 -9.72
C PHE A 90 -12.42 4.67 -8.32
N LEU A 91 -11.46 5.47 -7.86
CA LEU A 91 -11.53 6.16 -6.57
C LEU A 91 -11.73 7.66 -6.77
N ARG A 92 -11.96 8.37 -5.66
CA ARG A 92 -12.04 9.83 -5.65
C ARG A 92 -10.67 10.47 -5.90
N GLU A 93 -10.68 11.75 -6.22
CA GLU A 93 -9.46 12.56 -6.28
C GLU A 93 -8.72 12.59 -4.92
N ARG A 94 -7.38 12.57 -4.99
CA ARG A 94 -6.47 12.52 -3.84
C ARG A 94 -6.13 13.93 -3.36
N LYS A 95 -6.23 14.17 -2.05
CA LYS A 95 -5.81 15.45 -1.44
C LYS A 95 -4.28 15.51 -1.25
N PRO A 96 -3.67 16.70 -1.12
CA PRO A 96 -2.21 16.85 -1.01
C PRO A 96 -1.50 16.03 0.10
N ASN A 97 -2.21 15.66 1.17
CA ASN A 97 -1.65 14.91 2.32
C ASN A 97 -2.07 13.43 2.35
N GLU A 98 -2.59 12.92 1.24
CA GLU A 98 -3.04 11.54 1.11
C GLU A 98 -2.16 10.76 0.12
N GLU A 99 -2.13 9.45 0.29
CA GLU A 99 -1.45 8.52 -0.61
C GLU A 99 -2.36 7.34 -0.96
N ILE A 100 -2.02 6.66 -2.06
CA ILE A 100 -2.66 5.40 -2.43
C ILE A 100 -1.93 4.28 -1.68
N CYS A 101 -2.62 3.67 -0.74
CA CYS A 101 -2.10 2.61 0.11
C CYS A 101 -2.60 1.24 -0.36
N HIS A 102 -1.67 0.30 -0.52
CA HIS A 102 -1.99 -1.13 -0.62
C HIS A 102 -2.28 -1.66 0.78
N LEU A 103 -3.51 -2.09 1.06
CA LEU A 103 -3.92 -2.55 2.39
C LEU A 103 -3.10 -3.75 2.87
N ASN A 104 -2.78 -4.67 1.95
CA ASN A 104 -1.93 -5.83 2.24
C ASN A 104 -0.41 -5.56 2.10
N LYS A 105 -0.03 -4.35 1.69
CA LYS A 105 1.35 -3.90 1.42
C LYS A 105 2.11 -4.75 0.40
N LEU A 106 1.38 -5.34 -0.55
CA LEU A 106 1.92 -6.06 -1.69
C LEU A 106 1.87 -5.16 -2.93
N ILE A 107 3.05 -4.74 -3.41
CA ILE A 107 3.17 -3.76 -4.50
C ILE A 107 2.59 -4.20 -5.85
N HIS A 108 2.32 -5.49 -6.04
CA HIS A 108 1.79 -6.08 -7.28
C HIS A 108 0.28 -6.33 -7.21
N ASP A 109 -0.34 -6.12 -6.05
CA ASP A 109 -1.78 -6.34 -5.85
C ASP A 109 -2.52 -5.00 -5.99
N SER A 110 -2.63 -4.54 -7.24
CA SER A 110 -3.29 -3.29 -7.59
C SER A 110 -4.81 -3.41 -7.74
N ARG A 111 -5.43 -4.48 -7.20
CA ARG A 111 -6.91 -4.61 -7.21
C ARG A 111 -7.53 -3.46 -6.43
N LEU A 112 -8.64 -2.93 -6.92
CA LEU A 112 -9.37 -1.82 -6.31
C LEU A 112 -9.70 -2.09 -4.84
N GLU A 113 -10.16 -3.30 -4.50
CA GLU A 113 -10.44 -3.72 -3.13
C GLU A 113 -9.23 -3.66 -2.18
N ASN A 114 -8.01 -3.72 -2.73
CA ASN A 114 -6.77 -3.65 -1.97
C ASN A 114 -6.15 -2.24 -1.97
N LEU A 115 -6.69 -1.29 -2.73
CA LEU A 115 -6.21 0.08 -2.80
C LEU A 115 -7.13 1.03 -2.04
N LYS A 116 -6.52 1.95 -1.29
CA LYS A 116 -7.28 2.98 -0.58
C LYS A 116 -6.51 4.29 -0.51
N ILE A 117 -7.19 5.39 -0.82
CA ILE A 117 -6.67 6.75 -0.61
C ILE A 117 -6.84 7.10 0.86
N MET A 118 -5.73 7.38 1.54
CA MET A 118 -5.72 7.70 2.97
C MET A 118 -4.57 8.62 3.34
N PRO A 119 -4.64 9.30 4.50
CA PRO A 119 -3.52 10.05 5.03
C PRO A 119 -2.27 9.17 5.20
N ILE A 120 -1.10 9.73 4.93
CA ILE A 120 0.20 9.04 5.05
C ILE A 120 0.37 8.39 6.44
N GLY A 121 -0.07 9.08 7.49
CA GLY A 121 -0.01 8.57 8.86
C GLY A 121 -0.83 7.29 9.09
N ASP A 122 -1.95 7.11 8.40
CA ASP A 122 -2.77 5.90 8.52
C ASP A 122 -2.15 4.74 7.76
N SER A 123 -1.59 5.00 6.57
CA SER A 123 -0.81 3.99 5.84
C SER A 123 0.40 3.49 6.64
N GLN A 124 1.06 4.37 7.40
CA GLN A 124 2.14 4.00 8.31
C GLN A 124 1.66 3.12 9.48
N LYS A 125 0.45 3.34 10.01
CA LYS A 125 -0.15 2.44 11.02
C LYS A 125 -0.34 1.03 10.46
N ILE A 126 -0.80 0.90 9.21
CA ILE A 126 -0.92 -0.41 8.55
C ILE A 126 0.45 -1.10 8.45
N ASN A 127 1.53 -0.37 8.14
CA ASN A 127 2.88 -0.97 8.13
C ASN A 127 3.28 -1.52 9.51
N TYR A 128 2.89 -0.83 10.59
CA TYR A 128 3.13 -1.27 11.96
C TYR A 128 2.27 -2.48 12.33
N GLU A 129 0.97 -2.46 12.02
CA GLU A 129 0.02 -3.55 12.27
C GLU A 129 0.42 -4.83 11.52
N LEU A 130 0.94 -4.69 10.30
CA LEU A 130 1.46 -5.81 9.51
C LEU A 130 2.89 -6.23 9.88
N GLY A 131 3.52 -5.56 10.85
CA GLY A 131 4.87 -5.87 11.33
C GLY A 131 5.98 -5.66 10.27
N ILE A 132 5.73 -4.83 9.26
CA ILE A 132 6.68 -4.53 8.18
C ILE A 132 7.72 -3.50 8.65
N GLN A 133 7.28 -2.54 9.47
CA GLN A 133 8.16 -1.55 10.07
C GLN A 133 8.49 -1.97 11.51
N ASP A 134 9.78 -2.14 11.81
CA ASP A 134 10.21 -2.49 13.17
C ASP A 134 9.89 -1.37 14.17
N LYS A 135 9.58 -1.79 15.41
CA LYS A 135 9.24 -0.95 16.57
C LYS A 135 10.23 0.20 16.72
N TYR A 136 11.53 0.01 16.46
CA TYR A 136 12.54 1.06 16.59
C TYR A 136 12.26 2.28 15.68
N ARG A 137 11.90 2.05 14.42
CA ARG A 137 11.68 3.13 13.45
C ARG A 137 10.38 3.87 13.75
N PHE A 138 9.34 3.14 14.19
CA PHE A 138 8.10 3.71 14.70
C PHE A 138 8.34 4.53 15.99
N ASN A 139 9.12 3.98 16.94
CA ASN A 139 9.46 4.64 18.20
C ASN A 139 10.30 5.90 18.00
N LYS A 140 11.19 5.96 16.99
CA LYS A 140 11.95 7.18 16.66
C LYS A 140 11.06 8.30 16.12
N ILE A 141 10.11 7.96 15.25
CA ILE A 141 9.10 8.93 14.76
C ILE A 141 8.20 9.37 15.91
N ARG A 142 7.72 8.42 16.73
CA ARG A 142 6.92 8.69 17.93
C ARG A 142 7.67 9.56 18.94
N ALA A 143 8.96 9.33 19.17
CA ALA A 143 9.78 10.13 20.10
C ALA A 143 9.91 11.58 19.63
N LYS A 144 10.15 11.81 18.32
CA LYS A 144 10.16 13.16 17.74
C LYS A 144 8.81 13.86 17.88
N PHE A 145 7.72 13.14 17.59
CA PHE A 145 6.35 13.64 17.75
C PHE A 145 6.04 14.00 19.21
N LEU A 146 6.39 13.13 20.16
CA LEU A 146 6.18 13.34 21.60
C LEU A 146 7.01 14.52 22.13
N LYS A 147 8.21 14.78 21.59
CA LYS A 147 9.03 15.93 21.96
C LYS A 147 8.35 17.24 21.57
N LYS A 148 8.01 17.39 20.29
CA LYS A 148 7.34 18.59 19.76
C LYS A 148 6.02 18.87 20.49
N HIS A 149 5.19 17.85 20.68
CA HIS A 149 3.93 18.04 21.39
C HIS A 149 4.11 18.34 22.88
N ARG A 150 5.19 17.88 23.53
CA ARG A 150 5.49 18.32 24.90
C ARG A 150 5.80 19.81 24.94
N GLU A 151 6.60 20.32 24.02
CA GLU A 151 6.92 21.76 23.94
C GLU A 151 5.65 22.62 23.72
N GLU A 152 4.68 22.13 22.96
CA GLU A 152 3.43 22.85 22.67
C GLU A 152 2.37 22.74 23.79
N HIS A 153 2.34 21.61 24.52
CA HIS A 153 1.24 21.27 25.41
C HIS A 153 1.61 21.20 26.89
N PHE A 154 2.88 21.24 27.26
CA PHE A 154 3.33 21.06 28.65
C PHE A 154 3.93 22.37 29.14
N ILE A 155 3.47 22.84 30.29
CA ILE A 155 3.91 24.09 30.91
C ILE A 155 4.71 23.73 32.14
N TYR A 156 6.00 24.07 32.13
CA TYR A 156 6.92 23.83 33.24
C TYR A 156 7.20 25.13 34.00
N SER A 157 7.40 25.03 35.31
CA SER A 157 7.93 26.10 36.16
C SER A 157 8.94 25.50 37.13
N GLY A 158 10.17 26.01 37.16
CA GLY A 158 11.26 25.44 37.98
C GLY A 158 11.57 23.97 37.67
N GLY A 159 11.31 23.51 36.44
CA GLY A 159 11.47 22.10 36.05
C GLY A 159 10.29 21.19 36.42
N VAL A 160 9.28 21.71 37.12
CA VAL A 160 8.08 20.96 37.52
C VAL A 160 6.96 21.20 36.51
N LEU A 161 6.27 20.14 36.09
CA LEU A 161 5.10 20.24 35.22
C LEU A 161 3.92 20.84 35.99
N VAL A 162 3.61 22.12 35.74
CA VAL A 162 2.57 22.85 36.49
C VAL A 162 1.21 22.84 35.80
N ALA A 163 1.18 22.72 34.47
CA ALA A 163 -0.06 22.67 33.71
C ALA A 163 0.15 22.02 32.34
N LYS A 164 -0.96 21.60 31.72
CA LYS A 164 -0.99 21.06 30.37
C LYS A 164 -2.09 21.74 29.55
N ILE A 165 -1.85 21.97 28.27
CA ILE A 165 -2.86 22.48 27.32
C ILE A 165 -3.46 21.30 26.58
N CYS A 166 -4.78 21.10 26.68
CA CYS A 166 -5.43 20.00 25.98
C CYS A 166 -5.40 20.20 24.47
N LYS A 167 -5.00 19.16 23.72
CA LYS A 167 -4.98 19.19 22.25
C LYS A 167 -6.35 19.41 21.62
N GLU A 168 -7.42 18.93 22.26
CA GLU A 168 -8.79 19.02 21.74
C GLU A 168 -9.46 20.32 22.19
N CYS A 169 -9.72 20.49 23.49
CA CYS A 169 -10.45 21.65 23.97
C CYS A 169 -9.60 22.92 24.14
N LYS A 170 -8.29 22.86 23.88
CA LYS A 170 -7.33 23.98 23.98
C LYS A 170 -7.23 24.67 25.35
N ARG A 171 -7.91 24.14 26.38
CA ARG A 171 -7.85 24.67 27.74
C ARG A 171 -6.55 24.30 28.43
N ARG A 172 -6.06 25.24 29.25
CA ARG A 172 -5.01 25.00 30.26
C ARG A 172 -5.63 24.28 31.45
N LEU A 173 -5.12 23.10 31.76
CA LEU A 173 -5.63 22.16 32.76
C LEU A 173 -4.49 21.64 33.63
N LEU A 174 -4.82 21.05 34.78
CA LEU A 174 -3.84 20.46 35.67
C LEU A 174 -3.37 19.10 35.14
N PRO A 175 -2.15 18.64 35.47
CA PRO A 175 -1.69 17.29 35.10
C PRO A 175 -2.64 16.19 35.58
N SER A 176 -3.30 16.39 36.72
CA SER A 176 -4.32 15.49 37.28
C SER A 176 -5.59 15.35 36.43
N ASP A 177 -5.84 16.26 35.49
CA ASP A 177 -6.95 16.18 34.53
C ASP A 177 -6.67 15.22 33.35
N TYR A 178 -5.54 14.51 33.38
CA TYR A 178 -5.09 13.55 32.37
C TYR A 178 -4.90 12.18 33.02
N TYR A 179 -5.08 11.10 32.24
CA TYR A 179 -4.90 9.74 32.75
C TYR A 179 -3.43 9.41 32.97
N GLU A 180 -2.59 9.82 32.01
CA GLU A 180 -1.15 9.64 32.08
C GLU A 180 -0.42 10.96 31.87
N GLU A 181 0.80 11.07 32.41
CA GLU A 181 1.64 12.26 32.26
C GLU A 181 1.88 12.59 30.78
N GLN A 182 2.07 11.58 29.95
CA GLN A 182 2.33 11.68 28.50
C GLN A 182 1.09 11.98 27.62
N ASP A 183 -0.10 12.05 28.21
CA ASP A 183 -1.32 12.30 27.44
C ASP A 183 -1.44 13.76 26.99
N PHE A 184 -1.91 14.00 25.76
CA PHE A 184 -2.19 15.35 25.25
C PHE A 184 -3.68 15.71 25.29
N ILE A 185 -4.55 14.74 25.61
CA ILE A 185 -6.01 14.90 25.65
C ILE A 185 -6.48 14.68 27.08
N CYS A 186 -7.31 15.59 27.60
CA CYS A 186 -7.77 15.49 28.98
C CYS A 186 -8.82 14.38 29.15
N LYS A 187 -9.04 13.95 30.39
CA LYS A 187 -10.01 12.91 30.76
C LYS A 187 -11.40 13.15 30.15
N LYS A 188 -11.87 14.41 30.18
CA LYS A 188 -13.18 14.80 29.63
C LYS A 188 -13.26 14.55 28.12
N CYS A 189 -12.34 15.12 27.35
CA CYS A 189 -12.33 14.95 25.89
C CYS A 189 -12.04 13.51 25.46
N ARG A 190 -11.28 12.73 26.24
CA ARG A 190 -11.06 11.31 25.97
C ARG A 190 -12.35 10.50 26.17
N LYS A 191 -13.08 10.72 27.29
CA LYS A 191 -14.39 10.08 27.53
C LYS A 191 -15.43 10.41 26.47
N GLU A 192 -15.49 11.66 26.02
CA GLU A 192 -16.39 12.09 24.92
C GLU A 192 -16.08 11.38 23.60
N LYS A 193 -14.81 11.03 23.34
CA LYS A 193 -14.41 10.26 22.15
C LYS A 193 -14.60 8.75 22.32
N GLU A 194 -14.34 8.21 23.51
CA GLU A 194 -14.42 6.76 23.79
C GLU A 194 -15.86 6.25 23.83
N GLY A 195 -16.86 7.10 24.08
CA GLY A 195 -18.28 6.77 23.91
C GLY A 195 -18.73 6.41 22.48
N THR A 196 -17.81 6.35 21.50
CA THR A 196 -18.12 6.09 20.09
C THR A 196 -17.29 4.97 19.43
N LYS A 197 -16.49 4.18 20.16
CA LYS A 197 -15.66 3.13 19.53
C LYS A 197 -15.64 1.79 20.27
N GLU A 198 -16.29 0.78 19.69
CA GLU A 198 -15.99 -0.63 19.95
C GLU A 198 -14.57 -0.96 19.45
N TYR A 199 -13.74 -1.54 20.34
CA TYR A 199 -12.35 -1.87 20.04
C TYR A 199 -12.18 -3.34 19.67
N GLY A 200 -11.70 -3.57 18.44
CA GLY A 200 -11.17 -4.85 17.99
C GLY A 200 -9.84 -5.19 18.67
N LYS A 201 -9.73 -6.43 19.15
CA LYS A 201 -8.57 -7.00 19.85
C LYS A 201 -7.39 -7.20 18.90
N ASN A 202 -6.24 -6.60 19.21
CA ASN A 202 -4.98 -6.82 18.48
C ASN A 202 -4.39 -8.20 18.82
N LEU A 203 -4.31 -9.10 17.84
CA LEU A 203 -3.58 -10.36 17.93
C LEU A 203 -2.10 -10.13 17.56
N ASN A 204 -1.22 -10.41 18.53
CA ASN A 204 0.23 -10.48 18.36
C ASN A 204 0.63 -11.37 17.18
N ARG A 205 1.35 -10.83 16.19
CA ARG A 205 2.01 -11.62 15.13
C ARG A 205 3.42 -11.10 14.84
N GLY A 206 4.30 -11.29 15.80
CA GLY A 206 5.75 -11.18 15.60
C GLY A 206 6.43 -12.54 15.79
N LYS A 207 7.38 -12.87 14.91
CA LYS A 207 8.31 -14.03 14.89
C LYS A 207 7.83 -15.29 14.13
N LEU A 208 7.94 -15.26 12.79
CA LEU A 208 7.87 -16.48 11.94
C LEU A 208 9.19 -16.83 11.23
N ALA A 209 10.18 -15.94 11.20
CA ALA A 209 11.42 -16.18 10.44
C ALA A 209 12.32 -17.30 11.01
N GLY A 210 12.13 -17.71 12.27
CA GLY A 210 12.90 -18.79 12.90
C GLY A 210 12.31 -20.20 12.76
N LYS A 211 11.17 -20.37 12.07
CA LYS A 211 10.40 -21.64 12.08
C LYS A 211 10.36 -22.41 10.75
N GLY A 212 11.20 -22.09 9.77
CA GLY A 212 11.19 -22.77 8.47
C GLY A 212 10.09 -22.31 7.50
N PHE A 213 9.42 -21.19 7.80
CA PHE A 213 8.39 -20.59 6.95
C PHE A 213 8.77 -19.16 6.54
N ARG A 214 8.28 -18.73 5.37
CA ARG A 214 8.48 -17.38 4.82
C ARG A 214 7.23 -16.89 4.11
N LYS A 215 6.91 -15.61 4.28
CA LYS A 215 5.87 -14.93 3.50
C LYS A 215 6.39 -14.68 2.08
N CYS A 216 5.69 -15.21 1.08
CA CYS A 216 5.98 -14.94 -0.32
C CYS A 216 5.65 -13.49 -0.67
N HIS A 217 6.59 -12.75 -1.26
CA HIS A 217 6.32 -11.36 -1.63
C HIS A 217 5.36 -11.20 -2.81
N LEU A 218 5.04 -12.27 -3.57
CA LEU A 218 4.19 -12.23 -4.78
C LEU A 218 2.76 -12.72 -4.51
N CYS A 219 2.53 -13.51 -3.48
CA CYS A 219 1.16 -13.93 -3.13
C CYS A 219 0.73 -13.52 -1.73
N GLY A 220 1.65 -13.06 -0.89
CA GLY A 220 1.37 -12.70 0.50
C GLY A 220 1.17 -13.89 1.43
N GLU A 221 1.16 -15.12 0.93
CA GLU A 221 0.98 -16.32 1.75
C GLU A 221 2.27 -16.68 2.49
N THR A 222 2.14 -17.08 3.75
CA THR A 222 3.21 -17.72 4.52
C THR A 222 3.33 -19.17 4.06
N LYS A 223 4.49 -19.53 3.53
CA LYS A 223 4.78 -20.83 2.91
C LYS A 223 6.02 -21.45 3.51
N SER A 224 6.18 -22.76 3.37
CA SER A 224 7.40 -23.44 3.82
C SER A 224 8.60 -22.99 2.99
N LEU A 225 9.80 -22.92 3.58
CA LEU A 225 11.04 -22.59 2.85
C LEU A 225 11.36 -23.56 1.70
N THR A 226 10.78 -24.77 1.69
CA THR A 226 10.89 -25.73 0.58
C THR A 226 10.14 -25.28 -0.68
N GLU A 227 9.15 -24.41 -0.53
CA GLU A 227 8.38 -23.80 -1.62
C GLU A 227 9.10 -22.61 -2.28
N PHE A 228 10.36 -22.35 -1.93
CA PHE A 228 11.19 -21.29 -2.51
C PHE A 228 12.45 -21.88 -3.16
N TYR A 229 12.94 -21.26 -4.23
CA TYR A 229 14.19 -21.68 -4.85
C TYR A 229 15.39 -21.22 -4.00
N ASN A 230 16.50 -21.94 -4.09
CA ASN A 230 17.76 -21.50 -3.48
C ASN A 230 18.28 -20.26 -4.21
N CYS A 231 18.78 -19.27 -3.47
CA CYS A 231 19.35 -18.05 -4.02
C CYS A 231 20.59 -17.64 -3.25
N LYS A 232 21.76 -17.75 -3.89
CA LYS A 232 23.06 -17.34 -3.32
C LYS A 232 23.25 -15.82 -3.26
N ARG A 233 22.41 -15.05 -3.97
CA ARG A 233 22.55 -13.58 -4.13
C ARG A 233 21.94 -12.77 -2.98
N ASN A 234 21.29 -13.40 -2.01
CA ASN A 234 20.70 -12.69 -0.88
C ASN A 234 21.05 -13.42 0.44
N PRO A 235 21.12 -12.70 1.57
CA PRO A 235 21.59 -13.25 2.85
C PRO A 235 20.68 -14.34 3.43
N PHE A 236 19.48 -14.54 2.88
CA PHE A 236 18.51 -15.53 3.36
C PHE A 236 18.61 -16.88 2.62
N GLY A 237 19.47 -17.02 1.61
CA GLY A 237 19.71 -18.28 0.90
C GLY A 237 18.54 -18.81 0.04
N LYS A 238 17.39 -18.13 0.07
CA LYS A 238 16.15 -18.50 -0.63
C LYS A 238 15.60 -17.29 -1.41
N THR A 239 14.88 -17.54 -2.49
CA THR A 239 14.17 -16.48 -3.22
C THR A 239 13.10 -15.82 -2.35
N TYR A 240 12.72 -14.58 -2.66
CA TYR A 240 11.69 -13.83 -1.92
C TYR A 240 10.25 -14.23 -2.31
N SER A 241 10.08 -14.87 -3.47
CA SER A 241 8.80 -15.38 -3.98
C SER A 241 8.81 -16.90 -4.12
N CYS A 242 7.64 -17.52 -3.94
CA CYS A 242 7.49 -18.97 -4.00
C CYS A 242 7.59 -19.49 -5.45
N LYS A 243 7.87 -20.80 -5.58
CA LYS A 243 8.01 -21.50 -6.86
C LYS A 243 6.77 -21.33 -7.74
N LYS A 244 5.55 -21.47 -7.19
CA LYS A 244 4.28 -21.29 -7.94
C LYS A 244 4.20 -19.91 -8.58
N CYS A 245 4.47 -18.84 -7.83
CA CYS A 245 4.44 -17.48 -8.35
C CYS A 245 5.55 -17.20 -9.37
N GLN A 246 6.76 -17.75 -9.18
CA GLN A 246 7.82 -17.58 -10.17
C GLN A 246 7.53 -18.31 -11.49
N LEU A 247 6.97 -19.53 -11.42
CA LEU A 247 6.55 -20.28 -12.59
C LEU A 247 5.43 -19.54 -13.34
N ALA A 248 4.45 -19.00 -12.61
CA ALA A 248 3.40 -18.18 -13.20
C ALA A 248 3.97 -16.93 -13.88
N LYS A 249 4.93 -16.24 -13.24
CA LYS A 249 5.62 -15.09 -13.84
C LYS A 249 6.34 -15.47 -15.14
N ARG A 250 7.05 -16.61 -15.17
CA ARG A 250 7.74 -17.09 -16.38
C ARG A 250 6.78 -17.42 -17.52
N LYS A 251 5.64 -18.05 -17.21
CA LYS A 251 4.58 -18.31 -18.22
C LYS A 251 3.94 -17.02 -18.73
N ALA A 252 3.91 -15.99 -17.89
CA ALA A 252 3.39 -14.67 -18.22
C ALA A 252 4.44 -13.71 -18.79
N SER A 253 5.70 -14.11 -18.98
CA SER A 253 6.74 -13.28 -19.64
C SER A 253 6.74 -13.60 -21.12
#